data_AF-A6F4P9-F1
#
_entry.id   AF-A6F4P9-F1
#
_cell.length_a   1.000
_cell.length_b   1.000
_cell.length_c   1.000
_cell.angle_alpha   90.00
_cell.angle_beta   90.00
_cell.angle_gamma   90.00
#
_symmetry.space_group_name_H-M   'P 1'
#
loop_
_entity.id
_entity.type
_entity.pdbx_description
1 polymer ?
#
loop_
_entity_poly.entity_id
_entity_poly.type
_entity_poly.pdbx_seq_one_letter_code
_entity_poly.pdbx_strand_id
1 'polypeptide(L)'
;MSITEKSGFEQIRRNWTSRLKAWDRDRKNRRQYGPEAPLFAERLWIPVDQLQYALKHWSTKQSGRVVSEWPAERITPINEIEVVRACAQHWHKNIPWEETGIYQRMMEYIRQRGRVDRLASENDVKIRYQELDELYNTVIQSGTLSPRHELIKGNFREEGGILVHIGPDGAPYFGGKGHHRLAVALAAGVDLIPAQIGVVHRNGLTKLGAFRDQP
;
A
#
# COMPACT_ATOMS: atom_id res chain seq x y z
N MET A 1 2.41 -5.11 21.84
CA MET A 1 1.10 -4.46 21.60
C MET A 1 1.33 -3.34 20.59
N SER A 2 1.08 -3.60 19.31
CA SER A 2 1.30 -2.60 18.25
C SER A 2 0.24 -1.51 18.33
N ILE A 3 0.64 -0.26 18.08
CA ILE A 3 -0.17 0.96 17.99
C ILE A 3 -1.23 0.91 16.84
N THR A 4 -1.40 -0.25 16.20
CA THR A 4 -2.26 -0.45 15.03
C THR A 4 -3.63 -1.09 15.31
N GLU A 5 -3.92 -1.55 16.52
CA GLU A 5 -5.27 -2.03 16.83
C GLU A 5 -6.21 -0.87 17.16
N LYS A 6 -7.01 -0.47 16.16
CA LYS A 6 -8.27 0.21 16.44
C LYS A 6 -9.08 -0.65 17.40
N SER A 7 -9.82 -0.04 18.33
CA SER A 7 -10.72 -0.83 19.18
C SER A 7 -11.62 -1.70 18.28
N GLY A 8 -11.92 -2.94 18.70
CA GLY A 8 -12.68 -3.87 17.85
C GLY A 8 -13.96 -3.26 17.27
N PHE A 9 -14.60 -2.35 18.02
CA PHE A 9 -15.74 -1.55 17.58
C PHE A 9 -15.44 -0.59 16.41
N GLU A 10 -14.32 0.13 16.46
CA GLU A 10 -13.91 1.02 15.35
C GLU A 10 -13.59 0.23 14.08
N GLN A 11 -12.99 -0.96 14.21
CA GLN A 11 -12.73 -1.84 13.07
C GLN A 11 -14.04 -2.36 12.46
N ILE A 12 -15.00 -2.79 13.29
CA ILE A 12 -16.34 -3.20 12.84
C ILE A 12 -17.03 -2.06 12.11
N ARG A 13 -17.06 -0.86 12.69
CA ARG A 13 -17.69 0.31 12.06
C ARG A 13 -17.05 0.66 10.72
N ARG A 14 -15.70 0.62 10.64
CA ARG A 14 -14.97 0.82 9.37
C ARG A 14 -15.41 -0.20 8.33
N ASN A 15 -15.39 -1.48 8.68
CA ASN A 15 -15.78 -2.56 7.77
C ASN A 15 -17.21 -2.38 7.24
N TRP A 16 -18.15 -1.94 8.07
CA TRP A 16 -19.51 -1.62 7.64
C TRP A 16 -19.55 -0.50 6.58
N THR A 17 -18.86 0.61 6.82
CA THR A 17 -18.80 1.71 5.85
C THR A 17 -18.12 1.29 4.53
N SER A 18 -17.10 0.42 4.62
CA SER A 18 -16.39 -0.11 3.46
C SER A 18 -17.25 -1.06 2.64
N ARG A 19 -18.06 -1.91 3.30
CA ARG A 19 -19.03 -2.79 2.63
C ARG A 19 -20.08 -2.01 1.83
N LEU A 20 -20.60 -0.91 2.38
CA LEU A 20 -21.55 -0.05 1.67
C LEU A 20 -20.93 0.57 0.41
N LYS A 21 -19.70 1.10 0.52
CA LYS A 21 -18.96 1.64 -0.63
C LYS A 21 -18.66 0.56 -1.67
N ALA A 22 -18.25 -0.62 -1.20
CA ALA A 22 -17.96 -1.76 -2.06
C ALA A 22 -19.20 -2.20 -2.82
N TRP A 23 -20.36 -2.28 -2.16
CA TRP A 23 -21.61 -2.68 -2.82
C TRP A 23 -21.97 -1.77 -4.00
N ASP A 24 -21.90 -0.44 -3.82
CA ASP A 24 -22.20 0.49 -4.91
C ASP A 24 -21.13 0.40 -6.03
N ARG A 25 -19.84 0.40 -5.66
CA ARG A 25 -18.72 0.31 -6.62
C ARG A 25 -18.76 -0.97 -7.43
N ASP A 26 -18.82 -2.11 -6.76
CA ASP A 26 -18.76 -3.45 -7.37
C ASP A 26 -19.95 -3.66 -8.30
N ARG A 27 -21.15 -3.25 -7.88
CA ARG A 27 -22.36 -3.36 -8.71
C ARG A 27 -22.27 -2.51 -9.97
N LYS A 28 -21.81 -1.26 -9.86
CA LYS A 28 -21.62 -0.36 -11.02
C LYS A 28 -20.57 -0.93 -11.98
N ASN A 29 -19.43 -1.36 -11.44
CA ASN A 29 -18.36 -1.92 -12.23
C ASN A 29 -18.77 -3.19 -12.97
N ARG A 30 -19.43 -4.14 -12.29
CA ARG A 30 -19.88 -5.40 -12.91
C ARG A 30 -20.89 -5.18 -14.02
N ARG A 31 -21.80 -4.22 -13.85
CA ARG A 31 -22.77 -3.85 -14.90
C ARG A 31 -22.09 -3.25 -16.13
N GLN A 32 -21.01 -2.48 -15.93
CA GLN A 32 -20.36 -1.75 -17.02
C GLN A 32 -19.24 -2.55 -17.71
N TYR A 33 -18.48 -3.35 -16.97
CA TYR A 33 -17.27 -4.02 -17.44
C TYR A 33 -17.30 -5.56 -17.32
N GLY A 34 -18.44 -6.13 -16.90
CA GLY A 34 -18.64 -7.57 -16.82
C GLY A 34 -18.22 -8.20 -15.48
N PRO A 35 -18.29 -9.54 -15.36
CA PRO A 35 -18.07 -10.25 -14.09
C PRO A 35 -16.66 -10.05 -13.52
N GLU A 36 -15.66 -9.91 -14.40
CA GLU A 36 -14.25 -9.71 -14.04
C GLU A 36 -13.88 -8.26 -13.72
N ALA A 37 -14.86 -7.36 -13.62
CA ALA A 37 -14.61 -5.96 -13.31
C ALA A 37 -13.92 -5.79 -11.95
N PRO A 38 -13.04 -4.78 -11.80
CA PRO A 38 -12.34 -4.54 -10.55
C PRO A 38 -13.30 -4.29 -9.38
N LEU A 39 -12.97 -4.78 -8.20
CA LEU A 39 -13.79 -4.66 -7.00
C LEU A 39 -13.14 -3.69 -6.00
N PHE A 40 -13.96 -3.01 -5.20
CA PHE A 40 -13.45 -2.11 -4.17
C PHE A 40 -12.59 -2.87 -3.16
N ALA A 41 -11.38 -2.38 -2.94
CA ALA A 41 -10.39 -2.95 -2.03
C ALA A 41 -10.07 -4.43 -2.28
N GLU A 42 -10.30 -4.94 -3.50
CA GLU A 42 -9.89 -6.29 -3.88
C GLU A 42 -8.38 -6.47 -3.67
N ARG A 43 -8.00 -7.69 -3.25
CA ARG A 43 -6.61 -8.06 -3.10
C ARG A 43 -6.07 -8.44 -4.47
N LEU A 44 -4.95 -7.85 -4.81
CA LEU A 44 -4.09 -8.29 -5.91
C LEU A 44 -2.80 -8.81 -5.30
N TRP A 45 -2.17 -9.73 -6.00
CA TRP A 45 -0.80 -10.15 -5.76
C TRP A 45 0.06 -9.58 -6.86
N ILE A 46 0.98 -8.70 -6.47
CA ILE A 46 1.80 -7.94 -7.39
C ILE A 46 3.22 -8.48 -7.32
N PRO A 47 3.78 -8.97 -8.44
CA PRO A 47 5.20 -9.26 -8.54
C PRO A 47 6.02 -7.99 -8.26
N VAL A 48 6.97 -8.10 -7.35
CA VAL A 48 7.76 -6.96 -6.88
C VAL A 48 8.62 -6.38 -8.01
N ASP A 49 9.11 -7.23 -8.91
CA ASP A 49 9.89 -6.86 -10.10
C ASP A 49 9.10 -6.04 -11.14
N GLN A 50 7.77 -6.21 -11.19
CA GLN A 50 6.89 -5.44 -12.06
C GLN A 50 6.53 -4.07 -11.48
N LEU A 51 6.69 -3.87 -10.17
CA LEU A 51 6.34 -2.64 -9.49
C LEU A 51 7.52 -1.65 -9.49
N GLN A 52 7.74 -0.99 -10.62
CA GLN A 52 8.89 -0.09 -10.84
C GLN A 52 8.59 1.38 -10.60
N TYR A 53 7.33 1.78 -10.79
CA TYR A 53 6.90 3.17 -10.77
C TYR A 53 5.80 3.41 -9.75
N ALA A 54 5.69 4.67 -9.32
CA ALA A 54 4.64 5.17 -8.47
C ALA A 54 3.85 6.26 -9.18
N LEU A 55 2.55 6.31 -8.89
CA LEU A 55 1.66 7.34 -9.40
C LEU A 55 0.72 7.81 -8.29
N LYS A 56 1.14 8.87 -7.59
CA LYS A 56 0.37 9.45 -6.47
C LYS A 56 -0.62 10.49 -6.96
N HIS A 57 -1.67 10.04 -7.64
CA HIS A 57 -2.76 10.91 -8.13
C HIS A 57 -4.11 10.61 -7.47
N TRP A 58 -4.40 9.33 -7.19
CA TRP A 58 -5.64 8.91 -6.55
C TRP A 58 -5.42 8.47 -5.09
N SER A 59 -6.52 8.27 -4.36
CA SER A 59 -6.50 7.74 -3.00
C SER A 59 -7.23 6.40 -2.91
N THR A 60 -7.16 5.76 -1.75
CA THR A 60 -7.91 4.51 -1.47
C THR A 60 -9.43 4.67 -1.63
N LYS A 61 -9.97 5.89 -1.56
CA LYS A 61 -11.40 6.17 -1.79
C LYS A 61 -11.83 5.87 -3.23
N GLN A 62 -10.92 5.92 -4.18
CA GLN A 62 -11.16 5.60 -5.59
C GLN A 62 -10.86 4.13 -5.94
N SER A 63 -10.62 3.28 -4.95
CA SER A 63 -10.36 1.86 -5.16
C SER A 63 -11.44 1.18 -6.01
N GLY A 64 -10.99 0.35 -6.95
CA GLY A 64 -11.81 -0.33 -7.96
C GLY A 64 -12.31 0.58 -9.09
N ARG A 65 -12.01 1.90 -9.10
CA ARG A 65 -12.51 2.77 -10.17
C ARG A 65 -11.79 2.50 -11.49
N VAL A 66 -12.54 2.37 -12.57
CA VAL A 66 -12.00 2.41 -13.93
C VAL A 66 -11.87 3.85 -14.40
N VAL A 67 -10.71 4.20 -14.97
CA VAL A 67 -10.39 5.53 -15.49
C VAL A 67 -9.92 5.46 -16.94
N SER A 68 -10.10 6.55 -17.69
CA SER A 68 -9.60 6.69 -19.07
C SER A 68 -8.41 7.64 -19.17
N GLU A 69 -8.19 8.47 -18.15
CA GLU A 69 -7.07 9.41 -18.09
C GLU A 69 -5.97 8.81 -17.22
N TRP A 70 -4.73 9.01 -17.65
CA TRP A 70 -3.53 8.58 -16.93
C TRP A 70 -2.51 9.71 -16.91
N PRO A 71 -2.29 10.38 -15.76
CA PRO A 71 -1.39 11.54 -15.66
C PRO A 71 0.07 11.08 -15.63
N ALA A 72 0.62 10.79 -16.81
CA ALA A 72 1.96 10.27 -16.99
C ALA A 72 3.05 11.21 -16.45
N GLU A 73 2.79 12.52 -16.46
CA GLU A 73 3.69 13.57 -15.95
C GLU A 73 3.93 13.50 -14.44
N ARG A 74 3.12 12.72 -13.70
CA ARG A 74 3.23 12.53 -12.25
C ARG A 74 3.87 11.21 -11.85
N ILE A 75 4.32 10.41 -12.82
CA ILE A 75 4.97 9.13 -12.58
C ILE A 75 6.36 9.38 -12.00
N THR A 76 6.69 8.68 -10.92
CA THR A 76 8.01 8.74 -10.28
C THR A 76 8.56 7.32 -10.08
N PRO A 77 9.84 7.05 -10.32
CA PRO A 77 10.46 5.78 -9.96
C PRO A 77 10.27 5.44 -8.47
N ILE A 78 10.03 4.17 -8.14
CA ILE A 78 9.82 3.76 -6.74
C ILE A 78 11.06 3.95 -5.87
N ASN A 79 12.24 3.79 -6.45
CA ASN A 79 13.51 4.01 -5.78
C ASN A 79 13.79 5.50 -5.46
N GLU A 80 13.00 6.44 -5.96
CA GLU A 80 13.08 7.86 -5.58
C GLU A 80 12.22 8.19 -4.36
N ILE A 81 11.32 7.28 -3.95
CA ILE A 81 10.48 7.47 -2.77
C ILE A 81 11.36 7.47 -1.52
N GLU A 82 11.30 8.56 -0.76
CA GLU A 82 12.15 8.81 0.41
C GLU A 82 12.13 7.66 1.44
N VAL A 83 10.94 7.15 1.78
CA VAL A 83 10.80 6.02 2.71
C VAL A 83 11.48 4.76 2.16
N VAL A 84 11.34 4.47 0.86
CA VAL A 84 11.97 3.30 0.21
C VAL A 84 13.50 3.44 0.26
N ARG A 85 14.02 4.63 -0.04
CA ARG A 85 15.46 4.93 0.03
C ARG A 85 16.02 4.78 1.44
N ALA A 86 15.36 5.36 2.44
CA ALA A 86 15.80 5.29 3.82
C ALA A 86 15.83 3.83 4.32
N CYS A 87 14.80 3.05 3.98
CA CYS A 87 14.75 1.63 4.31
C CYS A 87 15.89 0.83 3.66
N ALA A 88 16.16 1.07 2.37
CA ALA A 88 17.28 0.42 1.68
C ALA A 88 18.65 0.82 2.28
N GLN A 89 18.83 2.10 2.64
CA GLN A 89 20.03 2.56 3.36
C GLN A 89 20.19 1.86 4.70
N HIS A 90 19.12 1.75 5.47
CA HIS A 90 19.17 1.11 6.77
C HIS A 90 19.48 -0.39 6.66
N TRP A 91 18.66 -1.15 5.93
CA TRP A 91 18.77 -2.61 5.93
C TRP A 91 19.87 -3.17 5.02
N HIS A 92 20.21 -2.51 3.90
CA HIS A 92 21.24 -3.00 2.98
C HIS A 92 22.63 -2.40 3.23
N LYS A 93 22.70 -1.19 3.78
CA LYS A 93 23.97 -0.48 4.05
C LYS A 93 24.29 -0.35 5.53
N ASN A 94 23.46 -0.91 6.40
CA ASN A 94 23.61 -0.87 7.86
C ASN A 94 23.76 0.56 8.42
N ILE A 95 23.08 1.53 7.81
CA ILE A 95 23.09 2.93 8.23
C ILE A 95 22.04 3.12 9.33
N PRO A 96 22.36 3.63 10.53
CA PRO A 96 21.37 3.90 11.57
C PRO A 96 20.23 4.81 11.07
N TRP A 97 19.00 4.60 11.56
CA TRP A 97 17.83 5.37 11.11
C TRP A 97 18.02 6.89 11.22
N GLU A 98 18.67 7.34 12.28
CA GLU A 98 19.04 8.74 12.55
C GLU A 98 19.86 9.37 11.42
N GLU A 99 20.70 8.57 10.76
CA GLU A 99 21.62 8.99 9.70
C GLU A 99 21.01 8.86 8.31
N THR A 100 19.91 8.11 8.14
CA THR A 100 19.19 8.02 6.85
C THR A 100 18.47 9.32 6.46
N GLY A 101 18.33 10.27 7.39
CA GLY A 101 17.60 11.52 7.19
C GLY A 101 16.08 11.42 7.39
N ILE A 102 15.55 10.21 7.62
CA ILE A 102 14.11 9.98 7.65
C ILE A 102 13.43 10.55 8.90
N TYR A 103 14.12 10.52 10.04
CA TYR A 103 13.60 11.11 11.28
C TYR A 103 13.42 12.62 11.14
N GLN A 104 14.43 13.30 10.59
CA GLN A 104 14.43 14.75 10.36
C GLN A 104 13.26 15.14 9.45
N ARG A 105 13.01 14.36 8.39
CA ARG A 105 11.85 14.58 7.52
C ARG A 105 10.53 14.39 8.25
N MET A 106 10.37 13.30 8.99
CA MET A 106 9.13 13.04 9.73
C MET A 106 8.85 14.14 10.75
N MET A 107 9.89 14.64 11.43
CA MET A 107 9.79 15.77 12.34
C MET A 107 9.45 17.09 11.62
N GLU A 108 9.94 17.31 10.39
CA GLU A 108 9.50 18.43 9.56
C GLU A 108 8.01 18.33 9.23
N TYR A 109 7.53 17.16 8.82
CA TYR A 109 6.11 16.94 8.55
C TYR A 109 5.22 17.12 9.78
N ILE A 110 5.66 16.66 10.95
CA ILE A 110 4.98 16.87 12.23
C ILE A 110 4.94 18.37 12.55
N ARG A 111 6.04 19.11 12.40
CA ARG A 111 6.06 20.57 12.62
C ARG A 111 5.08 21.31 11.71
N GLN A 112 4.98 20.91 10.44
CA GLN A 112 4.09 21.58 9.47
C GLN A 112 2.61 21.25 9.67
N ARG A 113 2.27 20.04 10.13
CA ARG A 113 0.88 19.53 10.15
C ARG A 113 0.34 19.22 11.55
N GLY A 114 1.17 19.41 12.59
CA GLY A 114 0.93 18.99 13.97
C GLY A 114 1.03 17.47 14.18
N ARG A 115 0.54 16.66 13.25
CA ARG A 115 0.55 15.19 13.34
C ARG A 115 0.57 14.54 11.96
N VAL A 116 1.41 13.51 11.77
CA VAL A 116 1.47 12.73 10.52
C VAL A 116 1.49 11.25 10.82
N ASP A 117 0.66 10.46 10.12
CA ASP A 117 0.55 9.01 10.33
C ASP A 117 0.37 8.58 11.80
N ARG A 118 -0.35 9.42 12.57
CA ARG A 118 -0.59 9.31 14.02
C ARG A 118 0.63 9.63 14.92
N LEU A 119 1.77 9.95 14.33
CA LEU A 119 2.98 10.36 15.04
C LEU A 119 2.91 11.86 15.35
N ALA A 120 3.18 12.22 16.59
CA ALA A 120 3.17 13.60 17.06
C ALA A 120 4.50 14.01 17.72
N SER A 121 5.41 13.07 17.96
CA SER A 121 6.70 13.31 18.61
C SER A 121 7.84 12.54 17.98
N GLU A 122 9.08 12.93 18.29
CA GLU A 122 10.28 12.20 17.88
C GLU A 122 10.31 10.78 18.45
N ASN A 123 9.84 10.61 19.69
CA ASN A 123 9.77 9.29 20.31
C ASN A 123 8.79 8.37 19.56
N ASP A 124 7.64 8.90 19.11
CA ASP A 124 6.70 8.12 18.28
C ASP A 124 7.36 7.69 16.97
N VAL A 125 8.17 8.57 16.36
CA VAL A 125 8.92 8.25 15.14
C VAL A 125 9.92 7.13 15.44
N LYS A 126 10.75 7.23 16.48
CA LYS A 126 11.73 6.19 16.83
C LYS A 126 11.07 4.82 17.06
N ILE A 127 10.00 4.79 17.87
CA ILE A 127 9.22 3.56 18.11
C ILE A 127 8.70 3.00 16.78
N ARG A 128 8.16 3.86 15.91
CA ARG A 128 7.61 3.44 14.63
C ARG A 128 8.65 2.77 13.73
N TYR A 129 9.89 3.24 13.72
CA TYR A 129 10.95 2.65 12.91
C TYR A 129 11.54 1.37 13.55
N GLN A 130 11.56 1.27 14.87
CA GLN A 130 11.83 -0.01 15.55
C GLN A 130 10.80 -1.09 15.20
N GLU A 131 9.50 -0.74 15.18
CA GLU A 131 8.44 -1.64 14.70
C GLU A 131 8.65 -2.06 13.22
N LEU A 132 9.32 -1.22 12.41
CA LEU A 132 9.65 -1.58 11.03
C LEU A 132 10.76 -2.61 10.95
N ASP A 133 11.76 -2.54 11.83
CA ASP A 133 12.82 -3.54 11.90
C ASP A 133 12.27 -4.90 12.32
N GLU A 134 11.35 -4.93 13.28
CA GLU A 134 10.63 -6.16 13.67
C GLU A 134 9.84 -6.76 12.49
N LEU A 135 9.12 -5.91 11.75
CA LEU A 135 8.38 -6.34 10.56
C LEU A 135 9.32 -6.84 9.46
N TYR A 136 10.43 -6.15 9.22
CA TYR A 136 11.44 -6.56 8.25
C TYR A 136 12.04 -7.93 8.59
N ASN A 137 12.44 -8.12 9.85
CA ASN A 137 12.95 -9.41 10.32
C ASN A 137 11.92 -10.54 10.16
N THR A 138 10.65 -10.26 10.45
CA THR A 138 9.56 -11.23 10.25
C THR A 138 9.43 -11.62 8.79
N VAL A 139 9.47 -10.64 7.87
CA VAL A 139 9.32 -10.88 6.42
C VAL A 139 10.54 -11.58 5.83
N ILE A 140 11.75 -11.25 6.28
CA ILE A 140 12.98 -11.98 5.90
C ILE A 140 12.89 -13.45 6.33
N GLN A 141 12.39 -13.72 7.54
CA GLN A 141 12.27 -15.08 8.05
C GLN A 141 11.18 -15.88 7.34
N SER A 142 10.04 -15.26 7.03
CA SER A 142 8.91 -15.93 6.37
C SER A 142 9.04 -16.01 4.84
N GLY A 143 9.90 -15.19 4.24
CA GLY A 143 10.00 -15.01 2.78
C GLY A 143 8.76 -14.36 2.14
N THR A 144 7.79 -13.90 2.94
CA THR A 144 6.48 -13.46 2.46
C THR A 144 5.91 -12.30 3.27
N LEU A 145 5.20 -11.39 2.60
CA LEU A 145 4.49 -10.30 3.28
C LEU A 145 3.02 -10.68 3.51
N SER A 146 2.60 -10.81 4.76
CA SER A 146 1.22 -11.21 5.09
C SER A 146 0.17 -10.20 4.61
N PRO A 147 -0.94 -10.64 3.99
CA PRO A 147 -2.08 -9.80 3.61
C PRO A 147 -2.81 -9.22 4.84
N ARG A 148 -3.61 -8.17 4.62
CA ARG A 148 -4.25 -7.43 5.73
C ARG A 148 -5.24 -8.25 6.56
N HIS A 149 -5.87 -9.27 5.98
CA HIS A 149 -6.85 -10.09 6.69
C HIS A 149 -6.22 -11.06 7.71
N GLU A 150 -4.96 -11.45 7.50
CA GLU A 150 -4.18 -12.25 8.48
C GLU A 150 -3.72 -11.38 9.65
N LEU A 151 -3.41 -10.11 9.37
CA LEU A 151 -2.91 -9.16 10.38
C LEU A 151 -4.03 -8.54 11.22
N ILE A 152 -5.23 -8.37 10.64
CA ILE A 152 -6.36 -7.74 11.31
C ILE A 152 -7.59 -8.60 11.11
N LYS A 153 -8.02 -9.23 12.20
CA LYS A 153 -9.22 -10.07 12.22
C LYS A 153 -10.43 -9.29 11.69
N GLY A 154 -11.08 -9.87 10.68
CA GLY A 154 -12.26 -9.30 10.05
C GLY A 154 -11.98 -8.10 9.13
N ASN A 155 -10.73 -7.83 8.72
CA ASN A 155 -10.45 -6.79 7.74
C ASN A 155 -11.27 -6.98 6.46
N PHE A 156 -11.86 -5.91 5.94
CA PHE A 156 -12.60 -5.98 4.69
C PHE A 156 -11.64 -6.05 3.49
N ARG A 157 -11.54 -7.24 2.87
CA ARG A 157 -10.61 -7.52 1.75
C ARG A 157 -9.20 -7.02 2.09
N GLU A 158 -8.54 -6.30 1.18
CA GLU A 158 -7.19 -5.76 1.40
C GLU A 158 -7.21 -4.28 1.83
N GLU A 159 -8.31 -3.79 2.42
CA GLU A 159 -8.43 -2.37 2.75
C GLU A 159 -7.35 -1.88 3.73
N GLY A 160 -6.57 -0.89 3.31
CA GLY A 160 -5.42 -0.36 4.05
C GLY A 160 -4.11 -1.09 3.78
N GLY A 161 -4.06 -1.98 2.79
CA GLY A 161 -2.84 -2.58 2.26
C GLY A 161 -2.03 -1.61 1.40
N ILE A 162 -1.05 -2.16 0.67
CA ILE A 162 -0.25 -1.40 -0.31
C ILE A 162 -1.17 -1.03 -1.47
N LEU A 163 -1.37 0.26 -1.75
CA LEU A 163 -2.25 0.69 -2.83
C LEU A 163 -1.54 0.58 -4.17
N VAL A 164 -2.11 -0.13 -5.13
CA VAL A 164 -1.55 -0.30 -6.47
C VAL A 164 -2.58 0.05 -7.53
N HIS A 165 -2.20 0.92 -8.48
CA HIS A 165 -2.98 1.24 -9.67
C HIS A 165 -2.54 0.36 -10.83
N ILE A 166 -3.44 0.06 -11.76
CA ILE A 166 -3.11 -0.69 -12.98
C ILE A 166 -3.14 0.27 -14.17
N GLY A 167 -2.01 0.42 -14.84
CA GLY A 167 -1.80 1.38 -15.92
C GLY A 167 -2.42 0.96 -17.26
N PRO A 168 -2.31 1.82 -18.29
CA PRO A 168 -2.87 1.57 -19.62
C PRO A 168 -2.31 0.31 -20.30
N ASP A 169 -1.07 -0.02 -20.01
CA ASP A 169 -0.33 -1.19 -20.46
C ASP A 169 -0.55 -2.41 -19.54
N GLY A 170 -1.34 -2.27 -18.47
CA GLY A 170 -1.54 -3.29 -17.44
C GLY A 170 -0.43 -3.36 -16.39
N ALA A 171 0.60 -2.51 -16.46
CA ALA A 171 1.66 -2.50 -15.46
C ALA A 171 1.15 -1.97 -14.11
N PRO A 172 1.67 -2.49 -12.98
CA PRO A 172 1.31 -2.00 -11.66
C PRO A 172 2.08 -0.74 -11.30
N TYR A 173 1.40 0.23 -10.68
CA TYR A 173 1.97 1.48 -10.19
C TYR A 173 1.64 1.66 -8.71
N PHE A 174 2.64 1.96 -7.88
CA PHE A 174 2.40 2.24 -6.47
C PHE A 174 1.60 3.54 -6.29
N GLY A 175 0.44 3.45 -5.64
CA GLY A 175 -0.51 4.55 -5.46
C GLY A 175 -0.24 5.46 -4.26
N GLY A 176 0.90 5.31 -3.57
CA GLY A 176 1.28 6.20 -2.46
C GLY A 176 0.59 5.90 -1.12
N LYS A 177 0.12 4.66 -0.89
CA LYS A 177 -0.34 4.20 0.42
C LYS A 177 0.28 2.84 0.76
N GLY A 178 0.74 2.70 1.99
CA GLY A 178 1.50 1.51 2.42
C GLY A 178 3.01 1.61 2.21
N HIS A 179 3.58 2.83 2.15
CA HIS A 179 5.02 3.07 1.91
C HIS A 179 5.93 2.17 2.75
N HIS A 180 5.69 2.08 4.05
CA HIS A 180 6.47 1.24 4.94
C HIS A 180 6.41 -0.25 4.60
N ARG A 181 5.20 -0.77 4.30
CA ARG A 181 5.02 -2.19 3.93
C ARG A 181 5.67 -2.50 2.60
N LEU A 182 5.56 -1.58 1.64
CA LEU A 182 6.25 -1.71 0.36
C LEU A 182 7.78 -1.67 0.54
N ALA A 183 8.29 -0.74 1.36
CA ALA A 183 9.72 -0.63 1.60
C ALA A 183 10.30 -1.88 2.28
N VAL A 184 9.58 -2.47 3.24
CA VAL A 184 9.93 -3.78 3.82
C VAL A 184 9.98 -4.85 2.73
N ALA A 185 8.94 -4.98 1.91
CA ALA A 185 8.91 -6.01 0.86
C ALA A 185 10.06 -5.87 -0.15
N LEU A 186 10.32 -4.64 -0.60
CA LEU A 186 11.42 -4.35 -1.52
C LEU A 186 12.78 -4.69 -0.91
N ALA A 187 13.01 -4.28 0.34
CA ALA A 187 14.28 -4.54 0.99
C ALA A 187 14.48 -6.02 1.34
N ALA A 188 13.40 -6.71 1.71
CA ALA A 188 13.44 -8.14 2.01
C ALA A 188 13.55 -9.02 0.76
N GLY A 189 13.31 -8.46 -0.44
CA GLY A 189 13.41 -9.20 -1.69
C GLY A 189 12.34 -10.28 -1.86
N VAL A 190 11.13 -10.06 -1.34
CA VAL A 190 10.01 -11.00 -1.55
C VAL A 190 9.54 -10.94 -3.01
N ASP A 191 9.09 -12.07 -3.55
CA ASP A 191 8.66 -12.14 -4.95
C ASP A 191 7.31 -11.42 -5.18
N LEU A 192 6.39 -11.56 -4.22
CA LEU A 192 5.01 -11.09 -4.34
C LEU A 192 4.60 -10.24 -3.14
N ILE A 193 3.79 -9.21 -3.40
CA ILE A 193 3.13 -8.41 -2.35
C ILE A 193 1.60 -8.47 -2.45
N PRO A 194 0.89 -8.62 -1.32
CA PRO A 194 -0.53 -8.38 -1.29
C PRO A 194 -0.79 -6.87 -1.34
N ALA A 195 -1.54 -6.46 -2.35
CA ALA A 195 -1.88 -5.08 -2.64
C ALA A 195 -3.40 -4.86 -2.67
N GLN A 196 -3.82 -3.71 -2.17
CA GLN A 196 -5.15 -3.19 -2.40
C GLN A 196 -5.21 -2.59 -3.79
N ILE A 197 -6.17 -3.02 -4.61
CA ILE A 197 -6.42 -2.36 -5.88
C ILE A 197 -6.79 -0.87 -5.68
N GLY A 198 -6.18 -0.01 -6.47
CA GLY A 198 -6.54 1.40 -6.59
C GLY A 198 -7.42 1.61 -7.81
N VAL A 199 -7.03 2.52 -8.71
CA VAL A 199 -7.72 2.67 -9.99
C VAL A 199 -7.15 1.72 -11.04
N VAL A 200 -7.95 1.40 -12.05
CA VAL A 200 -7.54 0.61 -13.21
C VAL A 200 -7.79 1.44 -14.46
N HIS A 201 -6.77 1.61 -15.29
CA HIS A 201 -6.98 2.22 -16.59
C HIS A 201 -7.81 1.29 -17.47
N ARG A 202 -8.75 1.82 -18.26
CA ARG A 202 -9.66 1.04 -19.10
C ARG A 202 -8.92 0.04 -20.00
N ASN A 203 -7.79 0.44 -20.58
CA ASN A 203 -6.96 -0.43 -21.44
C ASN A 203 -6.21 -1.54 -20.67
N GLY A 204 -5.98 -1.35 -19.36
CA GLY A 204 -5.35 -2.34 -18.50
C GLY A 204 -6.31 -3.38 -17.93
N LEU A 205 -7.63 -3.22 -18.13
CA LEU A 205 -8.65 -4.11 -17.54
C LEU A 205 -8.46 -5.58 -17.92
N THR A 206 -8.13 -5.86 -19.18
CA THR A 206 -7.95 -7.23 -19.68
C THR A 206 -6.75 -7.94 -19.05
N LYS A 207 -5.80 -7.18 -18.50
CA LYS A 207 -4.59 -7.70 -17.85
C LYS A 207 -4.73 -7.84 -16.33
N LEU A 208 -5.81 -7.30 -15.74
CA LEU A 208 -6.03 -7.32 -14.29
C LEU A 208 -6.09 -8.73 -13.72
N GLY A 209 -6.67 -9.68 -14.45
CA GLY A 209 -6.82 -11.08 -14.01
C GLY A 209 -5.50 -11.74 -13.62
N ALA A 210 -4.40 -11.37 -14.27
CA ALA A 210 -3.07 -11.94 -14.01
C ALA A 210 -2.57 -11.71 -12.56
N PHE A 211 -3.13 -10.73 -11.85
CA PHE A 211 -2.77 -10.42 -10.46
C PHE A 211 -3.74 -10.98 -9.42
N ARG A 212 -4.83 -11.65 -9.83
CA ARG A 212 -5.81 -12.22 -8.89
C ARG A 212 -5.41 -13.61 -8.40
N ASP A 213 -4.76 -14.40 -9.25
CA ASP A 213 -4.58 -15.84 -9.07
C ASP A 213 -3.27 -16.25 -8.40
N GLN A 214 -2.66 -15.38 -7.59
CA GLN A 214 -1.44 -15.72 -6.86
C GLN A 214 -1.75 -16.02 -5.36
N PRO A 215 -0.82 -16.64 -4.62
CA PRO A 215 -1.07 -17.61 -3.53
C PRO A 215 -1.73 -17.08 -2.24
#